data_AF-A0A9E1S8I6-F1
#
_entry.id   AF-A0A9E1S8I6-F1
#
_cell.length_a   1.000
_cell.length_b   1.000
_cell.length_c   1.000
_cell.angle_alpha   90.00
_cell.angle_beta   90.00
_cell.angle_gamma   90.00
#
_symmetry.space_group_name_H-M   'P 1'
#
loop_
_entity.id
_entity.type
_entity.pdbx_description
1 polymer ?
#
loop_
_entity_poly.entity_id
_entity_poly.type
_entity_poly.pdbx_seq_one_letter_code
_entity_poly.pdbx_strand_id
1 'polypeptide(L)'
;MKRMRRNFWMTIRIFLIPFFFLTTQAKPKDDLYSKISPGCVEILVGGRLDGSGVIVDAKGLVMTAFHVIKKKSKKIEALSRNLG
;
A
#
# COMPACT_ATOMS: atom_id res chain seq x y z
N MET A 1 29.22 -35.55 -32.54
CA MET A 1 27.96 -35.17 -31.83
C MET A 1 28.12 -34.78 -30.35
N LYS A 2 29.12 -35.23 -29.59
CA LYS A 2 29.26 -34.90 -28.15
C LYS A 2 29.59 -33.42 -27.85
N ARG A 3 30.31 -32.72 -28.73
CA ARG A 3 30.74 -31.31 -28.53
C ARG A 3 29.58 -30.30 -28.65
N MET A 4 28.58 -30.57 -29.47
CA MET A 4 27.43 -29.68 -29.73
C MET A 4 26.42 -29.67 -28.56
N ARG A 5 26.19 -30.83 -27.93
CA ARG A 5 25.33 -30.94 -26.72
C ARG A 5 25.87 -30.14 -25.53
N ARG A 6 27.20 -29.99 -25.42
CA ARG A 6 27.85 -29.27 -24.30
C ARG A 6 27.62 -27.76 -24.38
N ASN A 7 27.63 -27.19 -25.60
CA ASN A 7 27.42 -25.76 -25.81
C ASN A 7 25.95 -25.36 -25.59
N PHE A 8 25.00 -26.23 -25.96
CA PHE A 8 23.56 -26.04 -25.76
C PHE A 8 23.17 -26.00 -24.27
N TRP A 9 23.75 -26.90 -23.47
CA TRP A 9 23.56 -26.88 -22.01
C TRP A 9 24.24 -25.68 -21.34
N MET A 10 25.30 -25.14 -21.94
CA MET A 10 25.99 -23.94 -21.47
C MET A 10 25.17 -22.68 -21.71
N THR A 11 24.56 -22.52 -22.89
CA THR A 11 23.68 -21.37 -23.21
C THR A 11 22.41 -21.37 -22.38
N ILE A 12 21.81 -22.54 -22.13
CA ILE A 12 20.65 -22.68 -21.23
C ILE A 12 20.99 -22.22 -19.80
N ARG A 13 22.17 -22.57 -19.29
CA ARG A 13 22.62 -22.13 -17.96
C ARG A 13 22.84 -20.62 -17.90
N ILE A 14 23.43 -20.01 -18.93
CA ILE A 14 23.69 -18.57 -18.98
C ILE A 14 22.39 -17.76 -19.01
N PHE A 15 21.32 -18.27 -19.64
CA PHE A 15 20.02 -17.59 -19.69
C PHE A 15 19.14 -17.81 -18.44
N LEU A 16 19.28 -18.93 -17.72
CA LEU A 16 18.45 -19.23 -16.54
C LEU A 16 18.94 -18.60 -15.24
N ILE A 17 20.25 -18.33 -15.12
CA ILE A 17 20.84 -17.74 -13.91
C ILE A 17 20.32 -16.30 -13.65
N PRO A 18 20.29 -15.36 -14.61
CA PRO A 18 19.80 -14.00 -14.34
C PRO A 18 18.28 -13.95 -14.10
N PHE A 19 17.51 -14.96 -14.52
CA PHE A 19 16.07 -15.04 -14.27
C PHE A 19 15.75 -15.42 -12.81
N PHE A 20 16.59 -16.23 -12.17
CA PHE A 20 16.42 -16.62 -10.76
C PHE A 20 16.82 -15.53 -9.77
N PHE A 21 17.69 -14.59 -10.15
CA PHE A 21 18.12 -13.49 -9.28
C PHE A 21 17.23 -12.23 -9.38
N LEU A 22 16.27 -12.18 -10.32
CA LEU A 22 15.53 -10.95 -10.62
C LEU A 22 14.34 -10.66 -9.68
N THR A 23 14.01 -11.52 -8.72
CA THR A 23 12.75 -11.37 -7.94
C THR A 23 12.92 -11.36 -6.42
N THR A 24 14.14 -11.21 -5.90
CA THR A 24 14.32 -10.96 -4.46
C THR A 24 13.99 -9.50 -4.14
N GLN A 25 12.71 -9.14 -4.24
CA GLN A 25 12.19 -7.90 -3.66
C GLN A 25 12.46 -7.94 -2.16
N ALA A 26 13.30 -7.04 -1.67
CA ALA A 26 13.55 -6.88 -0.25
C ALA A 26 12.22 -6.59 0.44
N LYS A 27 11.81 -7.47 1.37
CA LYS A 27 10.65 -7.17 2.21
C LYS A 27 11.00 -5.94 3.07
N PRO A 28 10.13 -4.92 3.14
CA PRO A 28 10.36 -3.80 4.03
C PRO A 28 10.52 -4.34 5.45
N LYS A 29 11.55 -3.84 6.15
CA LYS A 29 11.92 -4.30 7.49
C LYS A 29 10.81 -4.06 8.52
N ASP A 30 10.03 -3.01 8.29
CA ASP A 30 8.89 -2.62 9.11
C ASP A 30 7.60 -2.65 8.28
N ASP A 31 6.53 -3.22 8.86
CA ASP A 31 5.19 -3.12 8.29
C ASP A 31 4.59 -1.74 8.58
N LEU A 32 4.94 -0.78 7.73
CA LEU A 32 4.46 0.60 7.85
C LEU A 32 2.94 0.69 7.76
N TYR A 33 2.28 -0.17 6.98
CA TYR A 33 0.83 -0.16 6.82
C TYR A 33 0.13 -0.55 8.11
N SER A 34 0.56 -1.67 8.72
CA SER A 34 0.02 -2.07 10.03
C SER A 34 0.29 -1.02 11.10
N LYS A 35 1.43 -0.33 11.04
CA LYS A 35 1.75 0.75 11.97
C LYS A 35 0.83 1.97 11.84
N ILE A 36 0.50 2.40 10.61
CA ILE A 36 -0.28 3.63 10.41
C ILE A 36 -1.80 3.40 10.36
N SER A 37 -2.24 2.21 9.93
CA SER A 37 -3.65 1.93 9.67
C SER A 37 -4.59 2.21 10.85
N PRO A 38 -4.21 2.03 12.14
CA PRO A 38 -5.09 2.36 13.26
C PRO A 38 -5.39 3.86 13.40
N GLY A 39 -4.52 4.73 12.90
CA GLY A 39 -4.71 6.18 12.90
C GLY A 39 -5.46 6.72 11.67
N CYS A 40 -5.67 5.89 10.65
CA CYS A 40 -6.39 6.26 9.44
C CYS A 40 -7.90 6.11 9.63
N VAL A 41 -8.66 7.04 9.04
CA VAL A 41 -10.12 7.07 9.11
C VAL A 41 -10.74 7.23 7.73
N GLU A 42 -11.95 6.69 7.58
CA GLU A 42 -12.82 6.93 6.44
C GLU A 42 -13.59 8.24 6.66
N ILE A 43 -13.64 9.12 5.66
CA ILE A 43 -14.37 10.38 5.72
C ILE A 43 -15.65 10.25 4.91
N LEU A 44 -16.78 10.45 5.57
CA LEU A 44 -18.09 10.50 4.92
C LEU A 44 -18.62 11.92 4.86
N VAL A 45 -19.16 12.28 3.70
CA VAL A 45 -19.80 13.57 3.45
C VAL A 45 -21.26 13.30 3.09
N GLY A 46 -22.16 13.62 4.02
CA GLY A 46 -23.59 13.34 3.87
C GLY A 46 -23.89 11.84 3.85
N GLY A 47 -23.17 11.06 4.67
CA GLY A 47 -23.34 9.61 4.78
C GLY A 47 -22.73 8.79 3.64
N ARG A 48 -22.01 9.42 2.70
CA ARG A 48 -21.30 8.74 1.61
C ARG A 48 -19.80 8.87 1.80
N LEU A 49 -19.07 7.76 1.63
CA LEU A 49 -17.61 7.76 1.63
C LEU A 49 -17.10 8.70 0.53
N ASP A 50 -16.31 9.69 0.92
CA ASP A 50 -15.77 10.71 -0.01
C ASP A 50 -14.24 10.83 0.06
N GLY A 51 -13.60 10.14 1.01
CA GLY A 51 -12.15 10.08 1.10
C GLY A 51 -11.65 9.46 2.40
N SER A 52 -10.38 9.74 2.72
CA SER A 52 -9.73 9.28 3.93
C SER A 52 -9.11 10.45 4.70
N GLY A 53 -8.85 10.22 5.98
CA GLY A 53 -8.14 11.15 6.84
C GLY A 53 -7.24 10.41 7.82
N VAL A 54 -6.58 11.18 8.67
CA VAL A 54 -5.70 10.67 9.73
C VAL A 54 -5.95 11.44 11.02
N ILE A 55 -5.94 10.73 12.14
CA ILE A 55 -5.98 11.32 13.48
C ILE A 55 -4.59 11.87 13.79
N VAL A 56 -4.50 13.16 14.13
CA VAL A 56 -3.23 13.88 14.36
C VAL A 56 -3.01 14.27 15.82
N ASP A 57 -4.01 14.09 16.69
CA ASP A 57 -3.94 14.38 18.12
C ASP A 57 -4.80 13.39 18.94
N ALA A 58 -4.41 13.12 20.18
CA ALA A 58 -5.12 12.32 21.17
C ALA A 58 -6.53 12.84 21.49
N LYS A 59 -6.82 14.12 21.23
CA LYS A 59 -8.18 14.68 21.34
C LYS A 59 -9.10 14.28 20.18
N GLY A 60 -8.60 13.54 19.19
CA GLY A 60 -9.37 13.11 18.03
C GLY A 60 -9.40 14.14 16.89
N LEU A 61 -8.40 15.03 16.80
CA LEU A 61 -8.29 15.94 15.66
C LEU A 61 -8.01 15.12 14.39
N VAL A 62 -8.82 15.30 13.35
CA VAL A 62 -8.68 14.58 12.07
C VAL A 62 -8.26 15.54 10.98
N MET A 63 -7.23 15.15 10.22
CA MET A 63 -6.77 15.86 9.03
C MET A 63 -7.17 15.08 7.76
N THR A 64 -7.67 15.80 6.76
CA THR A 64 -7.97 15.25 5.42
C THR A 64 -7.65 16.29 4.34
N ALA A 65 -7.67 15.87 3.08
CA ALA A 65 -7.50 16.78 1.97
C ALA A 65 -8.75 17.65 1.79
N PHE A 66 -8.56 18.94 1.50
CA PHE A 66 -9.67 19.88 1.34
C PHE A 66 -10.71 19.44 0.30
N HIS A 67 -10.28 18.77 -0.78
CA HIS A 67 -11.20 18.31 -1.83
C HIS A 67 -12.19 17.25 -1.35
N VAL A 68 -11.86 16.49 -0.30
CA VAL A 68 -12.74 15.48 0.30
C VAL A 68 -13.98 16.13 0.91
N ILE A 69 -13.79 17.26 1.61
CA ILE A 69 -14.88 17.98 2.30
C ILE A 69 -15.42 19.18 1.52
N LYS A 70 -14.97 19.38 0.28
CA LYS A 70 -15.34 20.56 -0.53
C LYS A 70 -16.83 20.58 -0.87
N LYS A 71 -17.48 19.43 -0.96
CA LYS A 71 -18.92 19.33 -1.25
C LYS A 71 -19.71 19.88 -0.07
N LYS A 72 -20.68 20.76 -0.35
CA LYS A 72 -21.59 21.26 0.69
C LYS A 72 -22.45 20.10 1.21
N SER A 73 -22.21 19.71 2.45
CA SER A 73 -23.04 18.77 3.20
C SER A 73 -23.28 19.33 4.60
N LYS A 74 -24.45 19.01 5.18
CA LYS A 74 -24.77 19.35 6.56
C LYS A 74 -24.00 18.50 7.58
N LYS A 75 -23.41 17.38 7.13
CA LYS A 75 -22.76 16.40 7.99
C LYS A 75 -21.46 15.88 7.36
N ILE A 76 -20.40 15.90 8.15
CA ILE A 76 -19.11 15.29 7.86
C ILE A 76 -18.81 14.33 9.02
N GLU A 77 -18.41 13.11 8.70
CA GLU A 77 -18.16 12.05 9.67
C GLU A 77 -16.78 11.44 9.42
N ALA A 78 -16.07 11.11 10.49
CA ALA A 78 -14.82 10.36 10.45
C ALA A 78 -15.04 9.02 11.14
N LEU A 79 -14.93 7.92 10.40
CA LEU A 79 -15.09 6.56 10.92
C LEU A 79 -13.72 5.89 11.05
N SER A 80 -13.42 5.40 12.25
CA SER A 80 -12.32 4.48 12.48
C SER A 80 -12.87 3.07 12.66
N ARG A 81 -12.19 2.07 12.13
CA ARG A 81 -12.50 0.66 12.44
C ARG A 81 -12.01 0.26 13.83
N ASN A 82 -10.99 0.94 14.34
CA ASN A 82 -10.28 0.56 15.54
C ASN A 82 -10.64 1.42 16.74
N LEU A 83 -11.21 2.61 16.51
CA LEU A 83 -11.64 3.54 17.53
C LEU A 83 -13.16 3.70 17.39
N GLY A 84 -13.90 3.23 18.40
CA GLY A 84 -15.36 3.27 18.48
C GLY A 84 -15.80 3.74 19.86
#